data_AF-A0AAN7ME09-F1
#
_entry.id   AF-A0AAN7ME09-F1
#
_cell.length_a   1.000
_cell.length_b   1.000
_cell.length_c   1.000
_cell.angle_alpha   90.00
_cell.angle_beta   90.00
_cell.angle_gamma   90.00
#
_symmetry.space_group_name_H-M   'P 1'
#
loop_
_entity.id
_entity.type
_entity.pdbx_description
1 polymer ?
#
loop_
_entity_poly.entity_id
_entity_poly.type
_entity_poly.pdbx_seq_one_letter_code
_entity_poly.pdbx_strand_id
1 'polypeptide(L)'
;MASTFLRDCSTSSTVRLLHLQCRTNSLLPLHGLAPLSLPRTLGFSRTPISLRALCVASASPSPPPSATAEASLSGEGCATVIDGKAVAKKIREEVSAEVARMKEAIGVVPGLAVILVGDRTESATYVRNKKKACGHVGINSFEVHLPADSTEEEVLNSISGFNTDPNVHGILVQLPLPPHMNEQNVLNAVSIEKDVDGFHPLNIGRLAMRNREPLFVPCTPKGCIELLHRYRVDIKGKRAVVIGRSNIVGMPAALLLQREDATVSIVHSRTSNPEEITRQADIIIAAVGQANMVRANWIKPGAVVIDVGINRVEVS
;
A
#
# COMPACT_ATOMS: atom_id res chain seq x y z
N MET A 1 22.97 29.86 42.24
CA MET A 1 23.77 28.90 43.02
C MET A 1 23.62 27.54 42.38
N ALA A 2 24.75 26.87 42.12
CA ALA A 2 24.92 25.47 41.70
C ALA A 2 24.31 25.06 40.34
N SER A 3 25.07 24.99 39.23
CA SER A 3 26.12 24.03 38.85
C SER A 3 25.53 22.71 38.32
N THR A 4 25.50 22.45 37.01
CA THR A 4 26.58 21.84 36.18
C THR A 4 26.16 20.41 35.79
N PHE A 5 26.06 20.11 34.49
CA PHE A 5 26.87 19.08 33.79
C PHE A 5 26.24 18.70 32.44
N LEU A 6 26.99 19.02 31.39
CA LEU A 6 26.94 18.40 30.06
C LEU A 6 27.17 16.89 30.15
N ARG A 7 26.52 16.12 29.28
CA ARG A 7 27.14 14.98 28.60
C ARG A 7 26.36 14.57 27.36
N ASP A 8 26.99 14.81 26.21
CA ASP A 8 26.87 13.97 25.02
C ASP A 8 27.23 12.53 25.36
N CYS A 9 26.52 11.57 24.77
CA CYS A 9 27.08 10.24 24.47
C CYS A 9 26.35 9.63 23.28
N SER A 10 27.07 9.62 22.16
CA SER A 10 26.89 8.66 21.08
C SER A 10 27.13 7.25 21.62
N THR A 11 26.25 6.30 21.32
CA THR A 11 26.60 4.87 21.38
C THR A 11 26.02 4.15 20.18
N SER A 12 26.94 3.86 19.26
CA SER A 12 26.92 2.73 18.36
C SER A 12 26.61 1.45 19.13
N SER A 13 25.62 0.69 18.66
CA SER A 13 25.46 -0.72 19.01
C SER A 13 25.58 -1.52 17.73
N THR A 14 26.83 -1.79 17.39
CA THR A 14 27.24 -2.80 16.42
C THR A 14 26.94 -4.17 17.00
N VAL A 15 26.08 -4.97 16.35
CA VAL A 15 25.99 -6.40 16.64
C VAL A 15 26.57 -7.16 15.46
N ARG A 16 27.66 -7.86 15.75
CA ARG A 16 28.36 -8.81 14.89
C ARG A 16 27.38 -9.90 14.43
N LEU A 17 27.34 -10.17 13.13
CA LEU A 17 26.86 -11.46 12.61
C LEU A 17 28.03 -12.21 11.99
N LEU A 18 28.15 -13.47 12.41
CA LEU A 18 29.12 -14.45 11.97
C LEU A 18 28.97 -14.73 10.47
N HIS A 19 30.11 -14.67 9.77
CA HIS A 19 30.27 -15.12 8.40
C HIS A 19 30.08 -16.64 8.31
N LEU A 20 29.09 -17.08 7.54
CA LEU A 20 29.07 -18.42 6.95
C LEU A 20 28.96 -18.25 5.43
N GLN A 21 30.11 -18.45 4.78
CA GLN A 21 30.24 -18.55 3.35
C GLN A 21 29.53 -19.82 2.87
N CYS A 22 28.70 -19.71 1.84
CA CYS A 22 28.47 -20.81 0.92
C CYS A 22 28.74 -20.31 -0.50
N ARG A 23 29.85 -20.80 -1.06
CA ARG A 23 30.21 -20.69 -2.47
C ARG A 23 29.35 -21.68 -3.26
N THR A 24 28.86 -21.27 -4.42
CA THR A 24 28.96 -22.08 -5.64
C THR A 24 28.91 -21.19 -6.90
N ASN A 25 29.88 -21.47 -7.77
CA ASN A 25 29.94 -21.13 -9.20
C ASN A 25 28.65 -21.63 -9.92
N SER A 26 28.25 -21.18 -11.11
CA SER A 26 29.04 -20.97 -12.32
C SER A 26 28.20 -20.25 -13.39
N LEU A 27 28.89 -19.47 -14.20
CA LEU A 27 28.50 -18.90 -15.49
C LEU A 27 28.20 -20.01 -16.53
N LEU A 28 27.28 -19.75 -17.48
CA LEU A 28 27.60 -19.52 -18.91
C LEU A 28 26.32 -19.21 -19.74
N PRO A 29 26.44 -18.48 -20.86
CA PRO A 29 25.32 -17.88 -21.62
C PRO A 29 25.01 -18.61 -22.93
N LEU A 30 23.84 -18.37 -23.52
CA LEU A 30 23.59 -18.63 -24.93
C LEU A 30 22.82 -17.48 -25.60
N HIS A 31 23.44 -16.97 -26.67
CA HIS A 31 22.85 -16.17 -27.76
C HIS A 31 21.55 -16.83 -28.26
N GLY A 32 20.46 -16.14 -28.62
CA GLY A 32 20.37 -15.03 -29.56
C GLY A 32 19.80 -15.57 -30.88
N LEU A 33 18.54 -15.26 -31.21
CA LEU A 33 17.96 -15.29 -32.56
C LEU A 33 16.66 -14.48 -32.58
N ALA A 34 16.55 -13.57 -33.55
CA ALA A 34 15.46 -12.62 -33.76
C ALA A 34 14.44 -13.17 -34.81
N PRO A 35 13.46 -12.39 -35.29
CA PRO A 35 12.04 -12.70 -35.13
C PRO A 35 11.38 -13.23 -36.41
N LEU A 36 10.25 -13.92 -36.27
CA LEU A 36 9.36 -14.26 -37.39
C LEU A 36 7.97 -13.65 -37.21
N SER A 37 7.52 -13.11 -38.33
CA SER A 37 6.41 -12.23 -38.64
C SER A 37 5.01 -12.86 -38.55
N LEU A 38 4.03 -12.00 -38.25
CA LEU A 38 2.58 -12.16 -38.38
C LEU A 38 2.13 -12.55 -39.81
N PRO A 39 0.93 -13.15 -39.94
CA PRO A 39 -0.20 -12.42 -40.52
C PRO A 39 -1.46 -12.56 -39.63
N ARG A 40 -2.12 -11.46 -39.24
CA ARG A 40 -3.30 -10.83 -39.86
C ARG A 40 -4.42 -11.76 -40.37
N THR A 41 -5.57 -11.54 -39.72
CA THR A 41 -6.96 -11.41 -40.21
C THR A 41 -7.90 -12.62 -40.32
N LEU A 42 -8.96 -12.49 -39.50
CA LEU A 42 -10.40 -12.58 -39.80
C LEU A 42 -11.03 -13.97 -39.99
N GLY A 43 -12.11 -14.19 -39.22
CA GLY A 43 -13.04 -15.28 -39.47
C GLY A 43 -13.98 -15.57 -38.30
N PHE A 44 -14.89 -14.64 -38.00
CA PHE A 44 -16.08 -14.93 -37.20
C PHE A 44 -16.91 -16.01 -37.92
N SER A 45 -17.20 -17.12 -37.25
CA SER A 45 -18.33 -17.98 -37.61
C SER A 45 -18.95 -18.59 -36.35
N ARG A 46 -20.23 -18.26 -36.16
CA ARG A 46 -21.12 -18.80 -35.14
C ARG A 46 -21.85 -19.99 -35.73
N THR A 47 -21.81 -21.14 -35.07
CA THR A 47 -22.86 -22.16 -35.16
C THR A 47 -23.00 -22.87 -33.80
N PRO A 48 -24.22 -23.01 -33.25
CA PRO A 48 -24.45 -23.72 -32.00
C PRO A 48 -24.68 -25.21 -32.27
N ILE A 49 -24.16 -26.10 -31.43
CA ILE A 49 -24.56 -27.51 -31.41
C ILE A 49 -25.06 -27.88 -30.01
N SER A 50 -26.39 -27.97 -29.96
CA SER A 50 -27.27 -28.92 -29.26
C SER A 50 -26.78 -29.71 -28.04
N LEU A 51 -27.57 -29.62 -26.97
CA LEU A 51 -27.63 -30.55 -25.84
C LEU A 51 -27.94 -31.98 -26.28
N ARG A 52 -27.27 -32.96 -25.67
CA ARG A 52 -27.92 -34.21 -25.25
C ARG A 52 -27.25 -34.79 -24.00
N ALA A 53 -28.09 -34.99 -22.98
CA ALA A 53 -27.79 -35.68 -21.74
C ALA A 53 -27.58 -37.19 -21.98
N LEU A 54 -26.78 -37.82 -21.11
CA LEU A 54 -26.90 -39.23 -20.75
C LEU A 54 -26.33 -39.43 -19.34
N CYS A 55 -27.22 -39.62 -18.38
CA CYS A 55 -26.93 -40.23 -17.09
C CYS A 55 -26.66 -41.72 -17.29
N VAL A 56 -25.61 -42.25 -16.66
CA VAL A 56 -25.56 -43.64 -16.21
C VAL A 56 -24.89 -43.64 -14.83
N ALA A 57 -25.62 -44.16 -13.85
CA ALA A 57 -25.12 -44.44 -12.51
C ALA A 57 -24.40 -45.81 -12.50
N SER A 58 -23.35 -45.97 -11.69
CA SER A 58 -23.26 -47.05 -10.70
C SER A 58 -21.89 -47.13 -10.00
N ALA A 59 -22.00 -47.40 -8.69
CA ALA A 59 -21.14 -48.21 -7.84
C ALA A 59 -19.68 -47.80 -7.57
N SER A 60 -19.51 -47.33 -6.33
CA SER A 60 -18.29 -47.23 -5.54
C SER A 60 -17.58 -48.58 -5.34
N PRO A 61 -16.27 -48.55 -5.10
CA PRO A 61 -15.67 -49.35 -4.03
C PRO A 61 -14.93 -48.46 -3.02
N SER A 62 -15.09 -48.82 -1.74
CA SER A 62 -14.52 -48.23 -0.54
C SER A 62 -12.98 -48.23 -0.49
N PRO A 63 -12.33 -47.22 0.13
CA PRO A 63 -10.90 -47.23 0.42
C PRO A 63 -10.57 -47.93 1.76
N PRO A 64 -9.35 -48.50 1.94
CA PRO A 64 -8.90 -49.10 3.20
C PRO A 64 -8.47 -48.05 4.25
N PRO A 65 -8.33 -48.44 5.54
CA PRO A 65 -8.23 -47.49 6.64
C PRO A 65 -6.80 -46.96 6.90
N SER A 66 -6.74 -45.67 7.22
CA SER A 66 -5.84 -44.98 8.16
C SER A 66 -4.36 -45.43 8.24
N ALA A 67 -3.49 -44.70 7.54
CA ALA A 67 -2.15 -44.40 8.02
C ALA A 67 -2.16 -42.97 8.58
N THR A 68 -2.11 -42.83 9.90
CA THR A 68 -1.81 -41.57 10.58
C THR A 68 -0.38 -41.18 10.20
N ALA A 69 -0.25 -40.34 9.17
CA ALA A 69 0.96 -39.59 8.95
C ALA A 69 1.04 -38.56 10.08
N GLU A 70 1.80 -38.89 11.12
CA GLU A 70 2.36 -37.89 12.02
C GLU A 70 3.15 -36.90 11.15
N ALA A 71 2.51 -35.77 10.85
CA ALA A 71 3.19 -34.62 10.28
C ALA A 71 4.19 -34.16 11.32
N SER A 72 5.42 -34.65 11.17
CA SER A 72 6.60 -34.13 11.83
C SER A 72 6.61 -32.61 11.65
N LEU A 73 6.36 -31.91 12.76
CA LEU A 73 6.56 -30.47 12.89
C LEU A 73 8.05 -30.21 12.71
N SER A 74 8.47 -30.05 11.47
CA SER A 74 9.84 -29.75 11.08
C SER A 74 9.84 -28.41 10.36
N GLY A 75 10.25 -27.39 11.11
CA GLY A 75 10.50 -26.03 10.61
C GLY A 75 9.76 -24.97 11.40
N GLU A 76 10.37 -24.49 12.48
CA GLU A 76 10.14 -23.12 12.94
C GLU A 76 10.59 -22.16 11.83
N GLY A 77 9.72 -21.93 10.85
CA GLY A 77 9.97 -21.00 9.76
C GLY A 77 9.86 -19.58 10.30
N CYS A 78 11.00 -18.93 10.53
CA CYS A 78 11.04 -17.50 10.81
C CYS A 78 10.38 -16.74 9.63
N ALA A 79 9.43 -15.86 9.93
CA ALA A 79 8.77 -15.06 8.90
C ALA A 79 9.79 -14.17 8.20
N THR A 80 9.68 -14.05 6.87
CA THR A 80 10.47 -13.07 6.12
C THR A 80 9.97 -11.66 6.45
N VAL A 81 10.86 -10.81 6.97
CA VAL A 81 10.51 -9.43 7.33
C VAL A 81 10.37 -8.58 6.07
N ILE A 82 9.23 -7.92 5.93
CA ILE A 82 8.99 -6.87 4.94
C ILE A 82 9.61 -5.56 5.46
N ASP A 83 10.81 -5.22 4.98
CA ASP A 83 11.52 -3.99 5.31
C ASP A 83 11.03 -2.83 4.44
N GLY A 84 9.96 -2.19 4.89
CA GLY A 84 9.42 -1.00 4.25
C GLY A 84 10.39 0.18 4.20
N LYS A 85 11.38 0.27 5.10
CA LYS A 85 12.37 1.36 5.07
C LYS A 85 13.34 1.17 3.91
N ALA A 86 13.82 -0.05 3.70
CA ALA A 86 14.67 -0.40 2.56
C ALA A 86 13.95 -0.17 1.23
N VAL A 87 12.69 -0.65 1.12
CA VAL A 87 11.86 -0.43 -0.09
C VAL A 87 11.64 1.06 -0.34
N ALA A 88 11.26 1.84 0.68
CA ALA A 88 11.03 3.26 0.52
C ALA A 88 12.31 4.04 0.15
N LYS A 89 13.48 3.61 0.63
CA LYS A 89 14.78 4.18 0.23
C LYS A 89 15.01 3.99 -1.27
N LYS A 90 14.84 2.76 -1.76
CA LYS A 90 15.01 2.43 -3.18
C LYS A 90 14.04 3.23 -4.06
N ILE A 91 12.76 3.33 -3.67
CA ILE A 91 11.77 4.13 -4.40
C ILE A 91 12.19 5.61 -4.46
N ARG A 92 12.73 6.19 -3.38
CA ARG A 92 13.21 7.57 -3.40
C ARG A 92 14.40 7.76 -4.34
N GLU A 93 15.31 6.79 -4.43
CA GLU A 93 16.42 6.82 -5.39
C GLU A 93 15.90 6.78 -6.83
N GLU A 94 14.95 5.88 -7.12
CA GLU A 94 14.27 5.78 -8.43
C GLU A 94 13.56 7.12 -8.80
N VAL A 95 12.81 7.70 -7.87
CA VAL A 95 12.11 8.99 -8.08
C VAL A 95 13.10 10.15 -8.26
N SER A 96 14.18 10.21 -7.49
CA SER A 96 15.20 11.26 -7.61
C SER A 96 15.85 11.27 -9.00
N ALA A 97 16.14 10.08 -9.54
CA ALA A 97 16.66 9.93 -10.91
C ALA A 97 15.65 10.46 -11.95
N GLU A 98 14.36 10.13 -11.82
CA GLU A 98 13.34 10.60 -12.76
C GLU A 98 13.10 12.12 -12.68
N VAL A 99 13.13 12.70 -11.49
CA VAL A 99 13.00 14.16 -11.31
C VAL A 99 14.21 14.88 -11.92
N ALA A 100 15.42 14.38 -11.71
CA ALA A 100 16.62 14.92 -12.33
C ALA A 100 16.53 14.87 -13.86
N ARG A 101 16.12 13.72 -14.41
CA ARG A 101 15.91 13.53 -15.85
C ARG A 101 14.86 14.49 -16.42
N MET A 102 13.74 14.69 -15.72
CA MET A 102 12.68 15.62 -16.14
C MET A 102 13.19 17.06 -16.17
N LYS A 103 13.93 17.48 -15.14
CA LYS A 103 14.53 18.80 -15.07
C LYS A 103 15.51 19.05 -16.21
N GLU A 104 16.36 18.08 -16.54
CA GLU A 104 17.31 18.18 -17.64
C GLU A 104 16.61 18.20 -19.01
N ALA A 105 15.61 17.34 -19.22
CA ALA A 105 14.97 17.18 -20.51
C ALA A 105 14.02 18.33 -20.90
N ILE A 106 13.27 18.88 -19.94
CA ILE A 106 12.22 19.88 -20.22
C ILE A 106 12.25 21.10 -19.29
N GLY A 107 13.23 21.19 -18.38
CA GLY A 107 13.34 22.32 -17.45
C GLY A 107 12.28 22.36 -16.34
N VAL A 108 11.42 21.35 -16.24
CA VAL A 108 10.31 21.30 -15.28
C VAL A 108 10.74 20.51 -14.04
N VAL A 109 10.39 21.05 -12.86
CA VAL A 109 10.54 20.37 -11.56
C VAL A 109 9.15 20.20 -10.95
N PRO A 110 8.74 18.98 -10.56
CA PRO A 110 7.44 18.78 -9.93
C PRO A 110 7.32 19.56 -8.62
N GLY A 111 6.09 19.96 -8.30
CA GLY A 111 5.77 20.73 -7.10
C GLY A 111 4.68 20.07 -6.28
N LEU A 112 4.89 19.94 -4.97
CA LEU A 112 3.94 19.41 -4.00
C LEU A 112 3.59 20.48 -2.97
N ALA A 113 2.31 20.86 -2.92
CA ALA A 113 1.76 21.71 -1.88
C ALA A 113 1.20 20.88 -0.73
N VAL A 114 1.48 21.30 0.51
CA VAL A 114 0.99 20.67 1.73
C VAL A 114 0.27 21.70 2.58
N ILE A 115 -0.98 21.41 2.95
CA ILE A 115 -1.80 22.23 3.84
C ILE A 115 -1.88 21.54 5.20
N LEU A 116 -1.44 22.24 6.24
CA LEU A 116 -1.52 21.82 7.63
C LEU A 116 -2.45 22.78 8.38
N VAL A 117 -3.43 22.25 9.10
CA VAL A 117 -4.34 23.04 9.95
C VAL A 117 -4.15 22.62 11.41
N GLY A 118 -3.78 23.59 12.25
CA GLY A 118 -3.46 23.40 13.66
C GLY A 118 -2.07 22.80 13.93
N ASP A 119 -1.80 22.51 15.21
CA ASP A 119 -0.45 22.24 15.73
C ASP A 119 -0.26 20.84 16.30
N ARG A 120 -1.07 19.87 15.86
CA ARG A 120 -0.93 18.48 16.31
C ARG A 120 0.49 17.98 16.00
N THR A 121 1.25 17.63 17.04
CA THR A 121 2.67 17.25 16.92
C THR A 121 2.90 16.10 15.93
N GLU A 122 1.99 15.14 15.89
CA GLU A 122 2.06 14.01 14.96
C GLU A 122 1.91 14.47 13.51
N SER A 123 0.88 15.29 13.23
CA SER A 123 0.64 15.89 11.90
C SER A 123 1.84 16.71 11.44
N ALA A 124 2.38 17.57 12.30
CA ALA A 124 3.57 18.38 12.01
C ALA A 124 4.81 17.52 11.70
N THR A 125 4.96 16.39 12.40
CA THR A 125 6.06 15.43 12.14
C THR A 125 5.90 14.78 10.76
N TYR A 126 4.68 14.38 10.37
CA TYR A 126 4.42 13.83 9.03
C TYR A 126 4.69 14.86 7.93
N VAL A 127 4.23 16.10 8.08
CA VAL A 127 4.49 17.19 7.13
C VAL A 127 5.99 17.45 6.98
N ARG A 128 6.72 17.53 8.10
CA ARG A 128 8.19 17.68 8.09
C ARG A 128 8.88 16.55 7.34
N ASN A 129 8.44 15.31 7.54
CA ASN A 129 8.99 14.15 6.84
C ASN A 129 8.70 14.19 5.34
N LYS A 130 7.49 14.61 4.93
CA LYS A 130 7.12 14.81 3.52
C LYS A 130 7.99 15.89 2.86
N LYS A 131 8.21 17.02 3.54
CA LYS A 131 9.10 18.10 3.06
C LYS A 131 10.54 17.61 2.87
N LYS A 132 11.07 16.88 3.86
CA LYS A 132 12.40 16.26 3.75
C LYS A 132 12.49 15.27 2.58
N ALA A 133 11.45 14.45 2.38
CA ALA A 133 11.40 13.52 1.26
C ALA A 133 11.39 14.25 -0.09
N CYS A 134 10.60 15.33 -0.24
CA CYS A 134 10.60 16.17 -1.44
C CYS A 134 11.99 16.73 -1.73
N GLY A 135 12.64 17.32 -0.73
CA GLY A 135 14.00 17.85 -0.88
C GLY A 135 15.03 16.78 -1.27
N HIS A 136 14.90 15.56 -0.74
CA HIS A 136 15.80 14.46 -1.08
C HIS A 136 15.65 13.97 -2.53
N VAL A 137 14.44 14.03 -3.08
CA VAL A 137 14.17 13.59 -4.47
C VAL A 137 14.13 14.75 -5.47
N GLY A 138 14.41 15.97 -5.04
CA GLY A 138 14.45 17.16 -5.90
C GLY A 138 13.09 17.76 -6.27
N ILE A 139 12.02 17.42 -5.56
CA ILE A 139 10.67 17.99 -5.76
C ILE A 139 10.55 19.31 -4.99
N ASN A 140 9.96 20.32 -5.63
CA ASN A 140 9.63 21.59 -4.97
C ASN A 140 8.52 21.38 -3.95
N SER A 141 8.69 21.89 -2.73
CA SER A 141 7.69 21.75 -1.66
C SER A 141 7.15 23.12 -1.27
N PHE A 142 5.84 23.25 -1.34
CA PHE A 142 5.08 24.41 -0.87
C PHE A 142 4.32 24.01 0.39
N GLU A 143 4.22 24.91 1.35
CA GLU A 143 3.61 24.61 2.65
C GLU A 143 2.76 25.79 3.09
N VAL A 144 1.54 25.51 3.50
CA VAL A 144 0.64 26.45 4.17
C VAL A 144 0.30 25.86 5.52
N HIS A 145 0.59 26.61 6.57
CA HIS A 145 0.24 26.27 7.94
C HIS A 145 -0.79 27.27 8.45
N LEU A 146 -2.00 26.78 8.70
CA LEU A 146 -3.13 27.54 9.22
C LEU A 146 -3.34 27.23 10.70
N PRO A 147 -3.73 28.21 11.52
CA PRO A 147 -4.13 28.00 12.91
C PRO A 147 -5.26 26.97 13.08
N ALA A 148 -5.37 26.40 14.27
CA ALA A 148 -6.42 25.40 14.56
C ALA A 148 -7.83 26.01 14.58
N ASP A 149 -7.96 27.31 14.81
CA ASP A 149 -9.21 28.09 14.82
C ASP A 149 -9.55 28.73 13.47
N SER A 150 -8.73 28.47 12.43
CA SER A 150 -9.04 28.88 11.07
C SER A 150 -10.41 28.40 10.61
N THR A 151 -11.03 29.19 9.74
CA THR A 151 -12.31 28.83 9.12
C THR A 151 -12.10 27.81 8.00
N GLU A 152 -13.15 27.06 7.68
CA GLU A 152 -13.12 26.16 6.52
C GLU A 152 -12.87 26.94 5.22
N GLU A 153 -13.40 28.15 5.10
CA GLU A 153 -13.22 29.02 3.94
C GLU A 153 -11.75 29.40 3.70
N GLU A 154 -10.97 29.66 4.76
CA GLU A 154 -9.53 29.93 4.65
C GLU A 154 -8.75 28.73 4.08
N VAL A 155 -9.14 27.51 4.47
CA VAL A 155 -8.56 26.27 3.93
C VAL A 155 -8.93 26.12 2.46
N LEU A 156 -10.20 26.32 2.11
CA LEU A 156 -10.69 26.24 0.73
C LEU A 156 -10.03 27.27 -0.19
N ASN A 157 -9.79 28.49 0.30
CA ASN A 157 -9.07 29.54 -0.43
C ASN A 157 -7.61 29.13 -0.70
N SER A 158 -6.95 28.51 0.27
CA SER A 158 -5.59 27.98 0.10
C SER A 158 -5.55 26.87 -0.96
N ILE A 159 -6.53 25.95 -0.93
CA ILE A 159 -6.68 24.89 -1.94
C ILE A 159 -6.91 25.49 -3.33
N SER A 160 -7.79 26.49 -3.44
CA SER A 160 -8.09 27.18 -4.70
C SER A 160 -6.85 27.83 -5.32
N GLY A 161 -6.03 28.49 -4.49
CA GLY A 161 -4.74 29.04 -4.93
C GLY A 161 -3.83 27.96 -5.52
N PHE A 162 -3.66 26.83 -4.83
CA PHE A 162 -2.83 25.73 -5.33
C PHE A 162 -3.42 24.99 -6.52
N ASN A 163 -4.75 24.90 -6.64
CA ASN A 163 -5.42 24.32 -7.81
C ASN A 163 -5.06 25.10 -9.08
N THR A 164 -4.96 26.42 -9.00
CA THR A 164 -4.68 27.29 -10.15
C THR A 164 -3.20 27.56 -10.40
N ASP A 165 -2.33 27.33 -9.41
CA ASP A 165 -0.87 27.54 -9.55
C ASP A 165 -0.23 26.49 -10.50
N PRO A 166 0.35 26.90 -11.64
CA PRO A 166 1.02 25.98 -12.56
C PRO A 166 2.30 25.34 -12.01
N ASN A 167 2.89 25.89 -10.94
CA ASN A 167 4.06 25.31 -10.29
C ASN A 167 3.70 24.15 -9.35
N VAL A 168 2.43 24.04 -8.95
CA VAL A 168 1.91 22.99 -8.08
C VAL A 168 1.28 21.89 -8.91
N HIS A 169 1.81 20.69 -8.79
CA HIS A 169 1.40 19.50 -9.53
C HIS A 169 0.65 18.50 -8.64
N GLY A 170 0.81 18.62 -7.33
CA GLY A 170 0.10 17.83 -6.34
C GLY A 170 -0.24 18.65 -5.10
N ILE A 171 -1.38 18.37 -4.50
CA ILE A 171 -1.87 19.00 -3.27
C ILE A 171 -2.16 17.91 -2.26
N LEU A 172 -1.74 18.16 -1.02
CA LEU A 172 -1.99 17.30 0.12
C LEU A 172 -2.59 18.11 1.25
N VAL A 173 -3.73 17.66 1.78
CA VAL A 173 -4.32 18.20 3.01
C VAL A 173 -3.99 17.25 4.16
N GLN A 174 -3.24 17.71 5.16
CA GLN A 174 -2.84 16.87 6.27
C GLN A 174 -4.00 16.64 7.24
N LEU A 175 -4.41 15.38 7.34
CA LEU A 175 -5.44 14.92 8.27
C LEU A 175 -4.88 14.54 9.65
N PRO A 176 -5.73 14.50 10.70
CA PRO A 176 -7.12 14.95 10.70
C PRO A 176 -7.22 16.47 10.82
N LEU A 177 -8.28 17.03 10.24
CA LEU A 177 -8.63 18.44 10.40
C LEU A 177 -9.27 18.71 11.78
N PRO A 178 -9.30 19.97 12.23
CA PRO A 178 -10.10 20.38 13.37
C PRO A 178 -11.58 19.94 13.26
N PRO A 179 -12.24 19.60 14.38
CA PRO A 179 -13.57 18.97 14.36
C PRO A 179 -14.70 19.88 13.87
N HIS A 180 -14.49 21.20 13.82
CA HIS A 180 -15.48 22.15 13.29
C HIS A 180 -15.48 22.23 11.76
N MET A 181 -14.54 21.59 11.08
CA MET A 181 -14.46 21.56 9.62
C MET A 181 -15.07 20.27 9.05
N ASN A 182 -15.68 20.39 7.88
CA ASN A 182 -16.12 19.25 7.09
C ASN A 182 -14.96 18.73 6.24
N GLU A 183 -14.34 17.65 6.72
CA GLU A 183 -13.23 16.98 6.02
C GLU A 183 -13.57 16.60 4.58
N GLN A 184 -14.79 16.14 4.30
CA GLN A 184 -15.18 15.76 2.94
C GLN A 184 -15.26 16.99 2.02
N ASN A 185 -15.76 18.12 2.51
CA ASN A 185 -15.80 19.34 1.71
C ASN A 185 -14.39 19.81 1.35
N VAL A 186 -13.49 19.81 2.32
CA VAL A 186 -12.09 20.20 2.11
C VAL A 186 -11.38 19.26 1.13
N LEU A 187 -11.52 17.94 1.29
CA LEU A 187 -10.88 16.97 0.39
C LEU A 187 -11.46 17.03 -1.04
N ASN A 188 -12.76 17.27 -1.19
CA ASN A 188 -13.41 17.40 -2.50
C ASN A 188 -13.02 18.68 -3.25
N ALA A 189 -12.55 19.70 -2.54
CA ALA A 189 -12.09 20.95 -3.15
C ALA A 189 -10.75 20.81 -3.88
N VAL A 190 -9.97 19.76 -3.58
CA VAL A 190 -8.74 19.46 -4.31
C VAL A 190 -9.09 18.97 -5.71
N SER A 191 -8.54 19.61 -6.74
CA SER A 191 -8.71 19.18 -8.14
C SER A 191 -8.26 17.73 -8.29
N ILE A 192 -9.04 16.95 -9.03
CA ILE A 192 -8.74 15.53 -9.24
C ILE A 192 -7.36 15.34 -9.93
N GLU A 193 -6.93 16.29 -10.75
CA GLU A 193 -5.63 16.30 -11.43
C GLU A 193 -4.45 16.58 -10.49
N LYS A 194 -4.70 17.13 -9.30
CA LYS A 194 -3.68 17.42 -8.28
C LYS A 194 -3.87 16.63 -6.97
N ASP A 195 -4.87 15.78 -6.88
CA ASP A 195 -5.19 14.95 -5.70
C ASP A 195 -4.21 13.78 -5.52
N VAL A 196 -2.95 14.07 -5.21
CA VAL A 196 -1.89 13.05 -5.10
C VAL A 196 -2.10 12.06 -3.95
N ASP A 197 -2.94 12.40 -2.98
CA ASP A 197 -3.38 11.49 -1.91
C ASP A 197 -4.57 10.61 -2.32
N GLY A 198 -5.19 10.84 -3.48
CA GLY A 198 -6.20 9.98 -4.08
C GLY A 198 -7.52 9.92 -3.30
N PHE A 199 -7.84 10.95 -2.50
CA PHE A 199 -9.04 10.98 -1.67
C PHE A 199 -10.28 11.52 -2.37
N HIS A 200 -10.11 12.13 -3.55
CA HIS A 200 -11.23 12.62 -4.34
C HIS A 200 -12.15 11.45 -4.73
N PRO A 201 -13.48 11.54 -4.52
CA PRO A 201 -14.41 10.41 -4.74
C PRO A 201 -14.34 9.83 -6.15
N LEU A 202 -14.03 10.65 -7.16
CA LEU A 202 -13.83 10.20 -8.53
C LEU A 202 -12.61 9.28 -8.70
N ASN A 203 -11.53 9.47 -7.93
CA ASN A 203 -10.39 8.55 -7.92
C ASN A 203 -10.83 7.19 -7.37
N ILE A 204 -11.55 7.16 -6.25
CA ILE A 204 -12.07 5.90 -5.67
C ILE A 204 -13.10 5.23 -6.58
N GLY A 205 -14.00 6.01 -7.20
CA GLY A 205 -14.96 5.50 -8.18
C GLY A 205 -14.29 4.89 -9.40
N ARG A 206 -13.29 5.58 -9.97
CA ARG A 206 -12.47 5.04 -11.07
C ARG A 206 -11.73 3.77 -10.62
N LEU A 207 -11.19 3.74 -9.40
CA LEU A 207 -10.57 2.55 -8.82
C LEU A 207 -11.55 1.37 -8.71
N ALA A 208 -12.79 1.59 -8.32
CA ALA A 208 -13.79 0.52 -8.19
C ALA A 208 -14.31 -0.02 -9.53
N MET A 209 -14.27 0.78 -10.59
CA MET A 209 -14.75 0.38 -11.92
C MET A 209 -13.70 -0.42 -12.69
N ARG A 210 -14.12 -1.51 -13.36
CA ARG A 210 -13.30 -2.18 -14.38
C ARG A 210 -13.10 -1.26 -15.59
N ASN A 211 -11.97 -1.37 -16.28
CA ASN A 211 -11.62 -0.60 -17.48
C ASN A 211 -11.60 0.93 -17.28
N ARG A 212 -11.34 1.38 -16.04
CA ARG A 212 -11.11 2.79 -15.70
C ARG A 212 -9.84 2.86 -14.87
N GLU A 213 -9.01 3.88 -15.11
CA GLU A 213 -7.85 4.13 -14.26
C GLU A 213 -8.06 5.38 -13.41
N PRO A 214 -7.85 5.30 -12.10
CA PRO A 214 -7.81 6.51 -11.26
C PRO A 214 -6.60 7.35 -11.63
N LEU A 215 -6.66 8.67 -11.42
CA LEU A 215 -5.47 9.52 -11.60
C LEU A 215 -4.49 9.27 -10.46
N PHE A 216 -5.02 9.11 -9.25
CA PHE A 216 -4.26 8.84 -8.06
C PHE A 216 -4.90 7.75 -7.22
N VAL A 217 -4.07 7.06 -6.45
CA VAL A 217 -4.48 5.98 -5.55
C VAL A 217 -3.97 6.36 -4.15
N PRO A 218 -4.78 6.18 -3.10
CA PRO A 218 -4.35 6.47 -1.74
C PRO A 218 -3.00 5.85 -1.37
N CYS A 219 -2.14 6.67 -0.79
CA CYS A 219 -0.71 6.37 -0.65
C CYS A 219 -0.43 5.14 0.21
N THR A 220 -1.17 4.98 1.32
CA THR A 220 -1.02 3.84 2.24
C THR A 220 -1.40 2.49 1.60
N PRO A 221 -2.59 2.31 1.01
CA PRO A 221 -2.93 1.06 0.34
C PRO A 221 -2.06 0.82 -0.90
N LYS A 222 -1.69 1.86 -1.66
CA LYS A 222 -0.69 1.74 -2.73
C LYS A 222 0.65 1.21 -2.22
N GLY A 223 1.10 1.70 -1.07
CA GLY A 223 2.31 1.22 -0.40
C GLY A 223 2.20 -0.25 0.01
N CYS A 224 1.05 -0.70 0.51
CA CYS A 224 0.83 -2.12 0.84
C CYS A 224 1.03 -3.01 -0.39
N ILE A 225 0.40 -2.64 -1.51
CA ILE A 225 0.51 -3.38 -2.78
C ILE A 225 1.94 -3.36 -3.32
N GLU A 226 2.61 -2.21 -3.28
CA GLU A 226 4.01 -2.09 -3.69
C GLU A 226 4.93 -3.00 -2.86
N LEU A 227 4.70 -3.14 -1.55
CA LEU A 227 5.45 -4.06 -0.71
C LEU A 227 5.23 -5.52 -1.14
N LEU A 228 3.99 -5.92 -1.43
CA LEU A 228 3.69 -7.26 -1.95
C LEU A 228 4.45 -7.53 -3.26
N HIS A 229 4.45 -6.58 -4.19
CA HIS A 229 5.17 -6.67 -5.47
C HIS A 229 6.68 -6.80 -5.29
N ARG A 230 7.30 -5.92 -4.49
CA ARG A 230 8.75 -5.91 -4.26
C ARG A 230 9.24 -7.18 -3.58
N TYR A 231 8.37 -7.82 -2.78
CA TYR A 231 8.61 -9.11 -2.15
C TYR A 231 8.14 -10.30 -2.98
N ARG A 232 7.64 -10.08 -4.20
CA ARG A 232 7.18 -11.12 -5.15
C ARG A 232 6.10 -12.02 -4.57
N VAL A 233 5.20 -11.43 -3.78
CA VAL A 233 4.00 -12.13 -3.29
C VAL A 233 3.01 -12.26 -4.44
N ASP A 234 2.61 -13.48 -4.75
CA ASP A 234 1.57 -13.74 -5.74
C ASP A 234 0.21 -13.35 -5.16
N ILE A 235 -0.45 -12.35 -5.75
CA ILE A 235 -1.76 -11.84 -5.32
C ILE A 235 -2.90 -12.56 -6.06
N LYS A 236 -2.65 -12.99 -7.30
CA LYS A 236 -3.67 -13.51 -8.20
C LYS A 236 -4.26 -14.82 -7.66
N GLY A 237 -5.59 -14.86 -7.55
CA GLY A 237 -6.31 -16.03 -7.06
C GLY A 237 -6.14 -16.31 -5.57
N LYS A 238 -5.38 -15.49 -4.82
CA LYS A 238 -5.26 -15.63 -3.37
C LYS A 238 -6.48 -15.10 -2.64
N ARG A 239 -6.68 -15.62 -1.43
CA ARG A 239 -7.68 -15.09 -0.50
C ARG A 239 -7.05 -13.95 0.29
N ALA A 240 -7.52 -12.73 0.09
CA ALA A 240 -7.05 -11.58 0.83
C ALA A 240 -8.12 -11.11 1.83
N VAL A 241 -7.69 -10.75 3.04
CA VAL A 241 -8.54 -10.13 4.04
C VAL A 241 -8.03 -8.74 4.34
N VAL A 242 -8.90 -7.75 4.19
CA VAL A 242 -8.64 -6.38 4.65
C VAL A 242 -9.46 -6.14 5.90
N ILE A 243 -8.78 -5.85 7.00
CA ILE A 243 -9.42 -5.60 8.29
C ILE A 243 -9.48 -4.08 8.48
N GLY A 244 -10.68 -3.52 8.40
CA GLY A 244 -10.92 -2.09 8.32
C GLY A 244 -11.51 -1.68 6.97
N ARG A 245 -12.41 -0.71 6.99
CA ARG A 245 -13.14 -0.23 5.81
C ARG A 245 -13.20 1.30 5.71
N SER A 246 -12.17 1.97 6.21
CA SER A 246 -12.05 3.42 6.08
C SER A 246 -11.97 3.83 4.61
N ASN A 247 -12.40 5.05 4.30
CA ASN A 247 -12.37 5.59 2.93
C ASN A 247 -10.94 5.78 2.41
N ILE A 248 -9.97 5.98 3.31
CA ILE A 248 -8.59 6.35 2.96
C ILE A 248 -7.62 5.16 2.92
N VAL A 249 -7.93 4.03 3.58
CA VAL A 249 -7.04 2.86 3.62
C VAL A 249 -7.77 1.56 3.34
N GLY A 250 -8.76 1.19 4.16
CA GLY A 250 -9.37 -0.14 4.11
C GLY A 250 -10.08 -0.42 2.79
N MET A 251 -10.97 0.48 2.38
CA MET A 251 -11.71 0.30 1.12
C MET A 251 -10.79 0.33 -0.12
N PRO A 252 -9.87 1.30 -0.28
CA PRO A 252 -8.97 1.29 -1.43
C PRO A 252 -8.00 0.10 -1.45
N ALA A 253 -7.52 -0.39 -0.29
CA ALA A 253 -6.71 -1.62 -0.22
C ALA A 253 -7.46 -2.82 -0.77
N ALA A 254 -8.72 -2.98 -0.39
CA ALA A 254 -9.57 -4.06 -0.87
C ALA A 254 -9.78 -3.99 -2.39
N LEU A 255 -10.01 -2.78 -2.93
CA LEU A 255 -10.18 -2.57 -4.36
C LEU A 255 -8.89 -2.86 -5.15
N LEU A 256 -7.72 -2.48 -4.64
CA LEU A 256 -6.45 -2.77 -5.30
C LEU A 256 -6.15 -4.27 -5.34
N LEU A 257 -6.35 -4.98 -4.24
CA LEU A 257 -6.22 -6.45 -4.20
C LEU A 257 -7.18 -7.12 -5.18
N GLN A 258 -8.42 -6.64 -5.27
CA GLN A 258 -9.42 -7.16 -6.20
C GLN A 258 -9.05 -6.91 -7.67
N ARG A 259 -8.42 -5.76 -7.97
CA ARG A 259 -7.91 -5.46 -9.32
C ARG A 259 -6.81 -6.41 -9.76
N GLU A 260 -6.03 -6.90 -8.81
CA GLU A 260 -5.00 -7.93 -9.03
C GLU A 260 -5.53 -9.36 -8.91
N ASP A 261 -6.84 -9.53 -9.10
CA ASP A 261 -7.55 -10.81 -9.16
C ASP A 261 -7.48 -11.62 -7.84
N ALA A 262 -7.32 -10.97 -6.69
CA ALA A 262 -7.51 -11.61 -5.39
C ALA A 262 -9.02 -11.78 -5.07
N THR A 263 -9.35 -12.84 -4.34
CA THR A 263 -10.66 -12.97 -3.69
C THR A 263 -10.62 -12.23 -2.36
N VAL A 264 -11.32 -11.11 -2.24
CA VAL A 264 -11.19 -10.19 -1.10
C VAL A 264 -12.37 -10.29 -0.14
N SER A 265 -12.09 -10.39 1.16
CA SER A 265 -13.07 -10.23 2.25
C SER A 265 -12.73 -8.99 3.08
N ILE A 266 -13.72 -8.16 3.37
CA ILE A 266 -13.56 -6.96 4.20
C ILE A 266 -14.12 -7.25 5.59
N VAL A 267 -13.26 -7.23 6.60
CA VAL A 267 -13.62 -7.43 8.01
C VAL A 267 -13.76 -6.07 8.69
N HIS A 268 -14.81 -5.88 9.48
CA HIS A 268 -15.07 -4.64 10.22
C HIS A 268 -15.74 -4.91 11.57
N SER A 269 -15.99 -3.87 12.36
CA SER A 269 -16.54 -3.93 13.73
C SER A 269 -17.92 -4.58 13.89
N ARG A 270 -18.56 -4.99 12.79
CA ARG A 270 -19.88 -5.65 12.78
C ARG A 270 -19.82 -7.03 12.10
N THR A 271 -18.62 -7.49 11.75
CA THR A 271 -18.41 -8.81 11.17
C THR A 271 -18.50 -9.86 12.27
N SER A 272 -19.34 -10.87 12.09
CA SER A 272 -19.36 -12.04 12.98
C SER A 272 -18.17 -12.96 12.68
N ASN A 273 -17.56 -13.52 13.72
CA ASN A 273 -16.41 -14.43 13.64
C ASN A 273 -15.23 -13.88 12.78
N PRO A 274 -14.74 -12.66 13.04
CA PRO A 274 -13.65 -12.07 12.26
C PRO A 274 -12.36 -12.91 12.29
N GLU A 275 -12.12 -13.64 13.38
CA GLU A 275 -11.00 -14.58 13.56
C GLU A 275 -11.02 -15.68 12.48
N GLU A 276 -12.20 -16.27 12.25
CA GLU A 276 -12.39 -17.41 11.36
C GLU A 276 -12.17 -17.01 9.90
N ILE A 277 -12.72 -15.84 9.52
CA ILE A 277 -12.55 -15.27 8.18
C ILE A 277 -11.07 -14.95 7.93
N THR A 278 -10.41 -14.32 8.90
CA THR A 278 -9.00 -13.93 8.79
C THR A 278 -8.07 -15.15 8.67
N ARG A 279 -8.38 -16.24 9.38
CA ARG A 279 -7.58 -17.49 9.34
C ARG A 279 -7.63 -18.21 7.98
N GLN A 280 -8.51 -17.83 7.08
CA GLN A 280 -8.58 -18.38 5.72
C GLN A 280 -7.75 -17.58 4.72
N ALA A 281 -7.19 -16.43 5.12
CA ALA A 281 -6.49 -15.52 4.24
C ALA A 281 -5.04 -15.94 3.97
N ASP A 282 -4.61 -15.83 2.72
CA ASP A 282 -3.21 -15.89 2.31
C ASP A 282 -2.52 -14.53 2.46
N ILE A 283 -3.30 -13.44 2.36
CA ILE A 283 -2.83 -12.05 2.49
C ILE A 283 -3.73 -11.32 3.49
N ILE A 284 -3.14 -10.68 4.49
CA ILE A 284 -3.86 -9.88 5.49
C ILE A 284 -3.33 -8.45 5.45
N ILE A 285 -4.23 -7.47 5.26
CA ILE A 285 -3.94 -6.05 5.46
C ILE A 285 -4.75 -5.56 6.67
N ALA A 286 -4.08 -5.24 7.77
CA ALA A 286 -4.72 -4.75 8.99
C ALA A 286 -4.68 -3.21 9.05
N ALA A 287 -5.85 -2.57 9.02
CA ALA A 287 -6.03 -1.12 8.95
C ALA A 287 -7.13 -0.64 9.93
N VAL A 288 -7.04 -1.07 11.19
CA VAL A 288 -8.10 -0.86 12.21
C VAL A 288 -7.80 0.20 13.27
N GLY A 289 -6.59 0.76 13.33
CA GLY A 289 -6.23 1.77 14.34
C GLY A 289 -6.39 1.30 15.79
N GLN A 290 -6.34 -0.02 16.01
CA GLN A 290 -6.43 -0.63 17.33
C GLN A 290 -5.19 -1.51 17.53
N ALA A 291 -4.41 -1.18 18.56
CA ALA A 291 -3.19 -1.92 18.89
C ALA A 291 -3.51 -3.38 19.22
N ASN A 292 -2.71 -4.30 18.66
CA ASN A 292 -2.76 -5.73 18.98
C ASN A 292 -4.11 -6.42 18.74
N MET A 293 -4.98 -5.88 17.87
CA MET A 293 -6.29 -6.48 17.61
C MET A 293 -6.17 -7.84 16.90
N VAL A 294 -5.33 -7.91 15.86
CA VAL A 294 -5.06 -9.15 15.13
C VAL A 294 -4.04 -9.96 15.91
N ARG A 295 -4.46 -11.14 16.40
CA ARG A 295 -3.62 -12.03 17.20
C ARG A 295 -3.04 -13.16 16.35
N ALA A 296 -1.99 -13.81 16.84
CA ALA A 296 -1.32 -14.91 16.13
C ALA A 296 -2.29 -16.02 15.67
N ASN A 297 -3.29 -16.36 16.49
CA ASN A 297 -4.30 -17.38 16.17
C ASN A 297 -5.33 -16.97 15.09
N TRP A 298 -5.25 -15.73 14.57
CA TRP A 298 -6.03 -15.27 13.41
C TRP A 298 -5.28 -15.51 12.10
N ILE A 299 -3.98 -15.75 12.17
CA ILE A 299 -3.10 -15.75 10.99
C ILE A 299 -2.93 -17.19 10.50
N LYS A 300 -3.23 -17.42 9.22
CA LYS A 300 -2.96 -18.70 8.55
C LYS A 300 -1.44 -18.94 8.49
N PRO A 301 -0.94 -20.15 8.79
CA PRO A 301 0.46 -20.48 8.54
C PRO A 301 0.86 -20.20 7.09
N GLY A 302 1.95 -19.46 6.90
CA GLY A 302 2.44 -19.04 5.57
C GLY A 302 1.74 -17.82 4.96
N ALA A 303 0.82 -17.16 5.67
CA ALA A 303 0.22 -15.92 5.20
C ALA A 303 1.21 -14.75 5.19
N VAL A 304 0.96 -13.80 4.29
CA VAL A 304 1.62 -12.50 4.27
C VAL A 304 0.78 -11.50 5.06
N VAL A 305 1.40 -10.77 5.97
CA VAL A 305 0.72 -9.81 6.84
C VAL A 305 1.33 -8.43 6.67
N ILE A 306 0.48 -7.44 6.36
CA ILE A 306 0.83 -6.02 6.35
C ILE A 306 -0.01 -5.33 7.43
N ASP A 307 0.66 -4.88 8.49
CA ASP A 307 0.04 -4.06 9.53
C ASP A 307 0.26 -2.58 9.21
N VAL A 308 -0.84 -1.85 9.04
CA VAL A 308 -0.86 -0.42 8.72
C VAL A 308 -0.97 0.43 9.99
N GLY A 309 -1.33 -0.17 11.13
CA GLY A 309 -1.58 0.54 12.37
C GLY A 309 -0.33 1.23 12.94
N ILE A 310 -0.46 2.52 13.25
CA ILE A 310 0.53 3.25 14.04
C ILE A 310 -0.16 3.67 15.34
N ASN A 311 0.11 2.94 16.42
CA ASN A 311 -0.51 3.18 17.72
C ASN A 311 0.58 3.45 18.74
N ARG A 312 0.39 4.47 19.60
CA ARG A 312 1.20 4.59 20.82
C ARG A 312 0.73 3.52 21.79
N VAL A 313 1.66 2.73 22.30
CA VAL A 313 1.41 1.74 23.35
C VAL A 313 2.23 2.14 24.56
N GLU A 314 1.60 2.14 25.74
CA GLU A 314 2.33 2.23 26.99
C GLU A 314 3.06 0.90 27.18
N VAL A 315 4.38 0.96 27.34
CA VAL A 315 5.16 -0.22 27.68
C VAL A 315 4.84 -0.53 29.13
N SER A 316 4.03 -1.56 29.35
CA SER A 316 3.72 -2.11 30.67
C SER A 316 4.83 -3.07 31.10
#